data_AF-A0A0V8DVG9-F1
#
_entry.id   AF-A0A0V8DVG9-F1
#
_cell.length_a   1.000
_cell.length_b   1.000
_cell.length_c   1.000
_cell.angle_alpha   90.00
_cell.angle_beta   90.00
_cell.angle_gamma   90.00
#
_symmetry.space_group_name_H-M   'P 1'
#
loop_
_entity.id
_entity.type
_entity.pdbx_description
1 polymer ?
#
loop_
_entity_poly.entity_id
_entity_poly.type
_entity_poly.pdbx_seq_one_letter_code
_entity_poly.pdbx_strand_id
1 'polypeptide(L)'
;MTECYIIRWPRDLSKVYVNGSTIRYSDDQSVYYSNEVLSPGQIICTWSSTIDYLASGSAPSLPLLKINKSYELGIKLTSDNSLPAQFEINFRDESQELIGSYRSTEDRLTFTVPIGTVFYEVHLINLKHHWLHFETLTISEIGVLDRIISQNFSTHYSWVYVRPIRGSNHKTIRLIINKGPRSILPVSIHESINYEQIFIYTDGQDEGKLIESLDQTLKFKQDLQLIFETGLGYHYLPSEFRLKLEETLKQNKILGGNNNDKLDH
;
A
#
# COMPACT_ATOMS: atom_id res chain seq x y z
N MET A 1 -15.15 -11.26 1.30
CA MET A 1 -13.94 -10.66 1.92
C MET A 1 -13.04 -10.38 0.75
N THR A 2 -12.76 -9.11 0.56
CA THR A 2 -12.07 -8.61 -0.61
C THR A 2 -10.65 -8.29 -0.21
N GLU A 3 -9.68 -8.92 -0.88
CA GLU A 3 -8.27 -8.70 -0.58
C GLU A 3 -7.70 -7.57 -1.43
N CYS A 4 -6.90 -6.73 -0.79
CA CYS A 4 -6.09 -5.69 -1.40
C CYS A 4 -4.68 -5.79 -0.84
N TYR A 5 -3.69 -5.67 -1.71
CA TYR A 5 -2.29 -5.76 -1.36
C TYR A 5 -1.60 -4.48 -1.81
N ILE A 6 -1.09 -3.72 -0.84
CA ILE A 6 -0.28 -2.54 -1.13
C ILE A 6 1.19 -2.95 -1.03
N ILE A 7 1.90 -2.73 -2.12
CA ILE A 7 3.25 -3.20 -2.38
C ILE A 7 4.16 -1.98 -2.52
N ARG A 8 5.28 -2.01 -1.79
CA ARG A 8 6.30 -0.96 -1.81
C ARG A 8 7.36 -1.24 -2.88
N TRP A 9 8.17 -0.23 -3.17
CA TRP A 9 9.40 -0.44 -3.92
C TRP A 9 10.29 -1.46 -3.20
N PRO A 10 10.91 -2.42 -3.91
CA PRO A 10 11.73 -3.44 -3.27
C PRO A 10 12.95 -2.80 -2.60
N ARG A 11 13.18 -3.16 -1.33
CA ARG A 11 14.38 -2.72 -0.59
C ARG A 11 15.65 -3.40 -1.09
N ASP A 12 15.51 -4.63 -1.55
CA ASP A 12 16.55 -5.36 -2.25
C ASP A 12 16.59 -4.89 -3.71
N LEU A 13 17.71 -4.27 -4.09
CA LEU A 13 17.91 -3.71 -5.42
C LEU A 13 18.34 -4.75 -6.45
N SER A 14 18.44 -6.04 -6.10
CA SER A 14 18.81 -7.12 -7.03
C SER A 14 17.88 -7.25 -8.24
N LYS A 15 16.64 -6.74 -8.13
CA LYS A 15 15.62 -6.70 -9.20
C LYS A 15 15.33 -5.29 -9.72
N VAL A 16 16.22 -4.33 -9.42
CA VAL A 16 16.13 -2.95 -9.86
C VAL A 16 17.31 -2.64 -10.78
N TYR A 17 17.08 -1.90 -11.85
CA TYR A 17 18.16 -1.44 -12.72
C TYR A 17 18.96 -0.34 -12.02
N VAL A 18 20.14 -0.68 -11.51
CA VAL A 18 20.95 0.25 -10.70
C VAL A 18 22.00 1.04 -11.50
N ASN A 19 22.41 0.53 -12.67
CA ASN A 19 23.55 1.08 -13.41
C ASN A 19 23.27 2.49 -13.94
N GLY A 20 24.05 3.49 -13.51
CA GLY A 20 23.82 4.89 -13.89
C GLY A 20 22.54 5.51 -13.31
N SER A 21 21.87 4.81 -12.38
CA SER A 21 20.66 5.31 -11.74
C SER A 21 20.97 6.08 -10.47
N THR A 22 20.11 7.06 -10.14
CA THR A 22 20.02 7.62 -8.79
C THR A 22 18.73 7.14 -8.14
N ILE A 23 18.84 6.49 -6.99
CA ILE A 23 17.70 5.97 -6.23
C ILE A 23 17.71 6.62 -4.85
N ARG A 24 16.61 7.27 -4.47
CA ARG A 24 16.45 7.92 -3.16
C ARG A 24 15.13 7.48 -2.53
N TYR A 25 15.21 6.97 -1.30
CA TYR A 25 14.05 6.63 -0.49
C TYR A 25 13.70 7.82 0.41
N SER A 26 12.44 8.22 0.37
CA SER A 26 11.89 9.26 1.24
C SER A 26 11.42 8.67 2.57
N ASP A 27 11.18 9.53 3.57
CA ASP A 27 10.64 9.12 4.88
C ASP A 27 9.23 8.50 4.77
N ASP A 28 8.45 8.93 3.78
CA ASP A 28 7.14 8.36 3.44
C ASP A 28 7.25 7.06 2.62
N GLN A 29 8.46 6.52 2.48
CA GLN A 29 8.77 5.29 1.76
C GLN A 29 8.54 5.33 0.24
N SER A 30 8.18 6.50 -0.32
CA SER A 30 8.23 6.75 -1.75
C SER A 30 9.67 6.68 -2.27
N VAL A 31 9.82 6.42 -3.56
CA VAL A 31 11.11 6.27 -4.21
C VAL A 31 11.24 7.20 -5.39
N TYR A 32 12.25 8.07 -5.34
CA TYR A 32 12.73 8.79 -6.50
C TYR A 32 13.74 7.93 -7.25
N TYR A 33 13.50 7.70 -8.54
CA TYR A 33 14.38 7.00 -9.46
C TYR A 33 14.69 7.90 -10.65
N SER A 34 15.96 8.06 -11.03
CA SER A 34 16.32 8.77 -12.27
C SER A 34 17.43 8.04 -13.00
N ASN A 35 17.30 7.90 -14.32
CA ASN A 35 18.34 7.33 -15.16
C ASN A 35 18.18 7.83 -16.61
N GLU A 36 18.88 8.94 -16.93
CA GLU A 36 18.77 9.62 -18.22
C GLU A 36 19.29 8.79 -19.41
N VAL A 37 20.14 7.79 -19.15
CA VAL A 37 20.75 6.95 -20.19
C VAL A 37 20.04 5.60 -20.34
N LEU A 38 19.02 5.32 -19.53
CA LEU A 38 18.28 4.07 -19.64
C LEU A 38 17.52 4.05 -20.96
N SER A 39 17.77 3.02 -21.77
CA SER A 39 17.11 2.87 -23.06
C SER A 39 15.62 2.52 -22.89
N PRO A 40 14.74 2.99 -23.79
CA PRO A 40 13.36 2.52 -23.86
C PRO A 40 13.27 1.00 -23.97
N GLY A 41 12.28 0.39 -23.33
CA GLY A 41 12.06 -1.05 -23.27
C GLY A 41 12.86 -1.78 -22.18
N GLN A 42 13.80 -1.11 -21.49
CA GLN A 42 14.51 -1.71 -20.36
C GLN A 42 13.64 -1.76 -19.11
N ILE A 43 13.76 -2.84 -18.35
CA ILE A 43 13.07 -3.00 -17.06
C ILE A 43 13.77 -2.14 -16.01
N ILE A 44 13.02 -1.25 -15.38
CA ILE A 44 13.45 -0.42 -14.26
C ILE A 44 13.40 -1.23 -12.96
N CYS A 45 12.30 -1.94 -12.74
CA CYS A 45 12.06 -2.69 -11.51
C CYS A 45 11.19 -3.91 -11.78
N THR A 46 11.51 -5.03 -11.14
CA THR A 46 10.70 -6.25 -11.14
C THR A 46 10.27 -6.60 -9.73
N TRP A 47 8.96 -6.82 -9.55
CA TRP A 47 8.40 -7.49 -8.39
C TRP A 47 8.05 -8.94 -8.77
N SER A 48 8.27 -9.91 -7.87
CA SER A 48 7.95 -11.33 -8.11
C SER A 48 7.16 -11.95 -6.95
N SER A 49 6.24 -12.85 -7.28
CA SER A 49 5.44 -13.62 -6.32
C SER A 49 6.18 -14.82 -5.73
N THR A 50 7.34 -15.16 -6.29
CA THR A 50 8.23 -16.18 -5.77
C THR A 50 9.64 -15.64 -5.66
N ILE A 51 10.47 -16.42 -4.98
CA ILE A 51 11.86 -16.11 -4.69
C ILE A 51 12.60 -17.42 -4.73
N ASP A 52 13.80 -17.38 -5.28
CA ASP A 52 14.81 -18.35 -4.95
C ASP A 52 15.44 -17.94 -3.62
N TYR A 53 14.83 -18.35 -2.50
CA TYR A 53 15.24 -17.95 -1.14
C TYR A 53 16.71 -18.32 -0.86
N LEU A 54 17.21 -19.41 -1.46
CA LEU A 54 18.59 -19.84 -1.32
C LEU A 54 19.56 -18.91 -2.05
N ALA A 55 19.12 -18.26 -3.13
CA ALA A 55 19.94 -17.36 -3.93
C ALA A 55 19.84 -15.88 -3.52
N SER A 56 18.67 -15.41 -3.07
CA SER A 56 18.43 -13.99 -2.80
C SER A 56 18.32 -13.61 -1.32
N GLY A 57 17.96 -14.55 -0.43
CA GLY A 57 17.72 -14.28 1.00
C GLY A 57 16.56 -13.33 1.31
N SER A 58 15.85 -12.85 0.29
CA SER A 58 14.75 -11.89 0.41
C SER A 58 13.39 -12.60 0.49
N ALA A 59 12.37 -11.95 1.06
CA ALA A 59 10.97 -12.41 1.05
C ALA A 59 10.27 -12.05 -0.29
N PRO A 60 9.17 -12.72 -0.70
CA PRO A 60 8.51 -12.41 -1.96
C PRO A 60 7.99 -10.98 -1.93
N SER A 61 8.06 -10.29 -3.06
CA SER A 61 7.61 -8.90 -3.16
C SER A 61 6.17 -8.77 -3.67
N LEU A 62 5.54 -9.88 -4.08
CA LEU A 62 4.13 -9.96 -4.48
C LEU A 62 3.38 -11.06 -3.70
N PRO A 63 2.07 -10.88 -3.48
CA PRO A 63 1.21 -11.87 -2.83
C PRO A 63 0.95 -13.09 -3.74
N LEU A 64 0.34 -14.14 -3.18
CA LEU A 64 -0.21 -15.22 -3.98
C LEU A 64 -1.63 -14.86 -4.45
N LEU A 65 -1.90 -15.02 -5.74
CA LEU A 65 -3.21 -14.77 -6.34
C LEU A 65 -3.94 -16.07 -6.63
N LYS A 66 -5.28 -16.00 -6.65
CA LYS A 66 -6.12 -17.17 -6.94
C LYS A 66 -6.30 -17.33 -8.44
N ILE A 67 -6.08 -18.55 -8.94
CA ILE A 67 -6.30 -18.94 -10.33
C ILE A 67 -7.77 -18.68 -10.73
N ASN A 68 -8.00 -18.27 -11.99
CA ASN A 68 -9.32 -17.94 -12.55
C ASN A 68 -10.06 -16.81 -11.84
N LYS A 69 -9.34 -16.00 -11.06
CA LYS A 69 -9.89 -14.80 -10.44
C LYS A 69 -9.34 -13.56 -11.14
N SER A 70 -10.21 -12.57 -11.32
CA SER A 70 -9.85 -11.28 -11.90
C SER A 70 -9.46 -10.28 -10.82
N TYR A 71 -8.42 -9.51 -11.12
CA TYR A 71 -7.82 -8.52 -10.24
C TYR A 71 -7.56 -7.24 -11.02
N GLU A 72 -7.38 -6.15 -10.27
CA GLU A 72 -6.92 -4.85 -10.75
C GLU A 72 -5.52 -4.61 -10.18
N LEU A 73 -4.58 -4.29 -11.06
CA LEU A 73 -3.25 -3.77 -10.74
C LEU A 73 -3.31 -2.25 -10.90
N GLY A 74 -2.95 -1.52 -9.84
CA GLY A 74 -2.79 -0.08 -9.89
C GLY A 74 -1.38 0.34 -9.53
N ILE A 75 -0.89 1.39 -10.18
CA ILE A 75 0.39 2.02 -9.85
C ILE A 75 0.15 3.51 -9.59
N LYS A 76 0.71 4.00 -8.48
CA LYS A 76 0.75 5.42 -8.17
C LYS A 76 2.18 5.92 -8.34
N LEU A 77 2.38 6.70 -9.39
CA LEU A 77 3.67 7.21 -9.79
C LEU A 77 3.51 8.57 -10.46
N THR A 78 4.43 9.48 -10.20
CA THR A 78 4.57 10.76 -10.93
C THR A 78 5.90 10.79 -11.67
N SER A 79 6.03 11.60 -12.71
CA SER A 79 7.22 11.61 -13.55
C SER A 79 7.44 12.93 -14.29
N ASP A 80 8.54 13.00 -15.01
CA ASP A 80 8.90 14.14 -15.87
C ASP A 80 8.01 14.29 -17.11
N ASN A 81 7.27 13.27 -17.51
CA ASN A 81 6.48 13.31 -18.74
C ASN A 81 5.17 12.49 -18.65
N SER A 82 4.35 12.51 -19.71
CA SER A 82 3.03 11.88 -19.69
C SER A 82 3.05 10.37 -19.91
N LEU A 83 4.13 9.80 -20.44
CA LEU A 83 4.26 8.38 -20.77
C LEU A 83 5.65 7.87 -20.38
N PRO A 84 6.00 7.92 -19.08
CA PRO A 84 7.38 7.72 -18.66
C PRO A 84 7.77 6.23 -18.64
N ALA A 85 6.78 5.37 -18.38
CA ALA A 85 6.94 3.94 -18.19
C ALA A 85 5.68 3.18 -18.61
N GLN A 86 5.87 1.90 -18.91
CA GLN A 86 4.83 0.89 -19.10
C GLN A 86 4.90 -0.09 -17.94
N PHE A 87 3.77 -0.64 -17.53
CA PHE A 87 3.71 -1.72 -16.56
C PHE A 87 3.19 -2.98 -17.25
N GLU A 88 3.82 -4.09 -16.91
CA GLU A 88 3.52 -5.40 -17.47
C GLU A 88 3.45 -6.43 -16.34
N ILE A 89 2.45 -7.31 -16.38
CA ILE A 89 2.34 -8.47 -15.50
C ILE A 89 2.45 -9.74 -16.34
N ASN A 90 3.38 -10.61 -15.98
CA ASN A 90 3.72 -11.84 -16.68
C ASN A 90 3.46 -13.05 -15.78
N PHE A 91 2.69 -14.02 -16.27
CA PHE A 91 2.34 -15.27 -15.59
C PHE A 91 3.16 -16.42 -16.15
N ARG A 92 3.72 -17.23 -15.26
CA ARG A 92 4.60 -18.36 -15.62
C ARG A 92 4.13 -19.66 -14.98
N ASP A 93 4.38 -20.75 -15.70
CA ASP A 93 4.14 -22.12 -15.22
C ASP A 93 5.34 -22.70 -14.46
N GLU A 94 5.28 -24.01 -14.15
CA GLU A 94 6.36 -24.73 -13.47
C GLU A 94 7.65 -24.84 -14.29
N SER A 95 7.55 -24.75 -15.62
CA SER A 95 8.69 -24.76 -16.54
C SER A 95 9.29 -23.36 -16.76
N GLN A 96 8.76 -22.34 -16.05
CA GLN A 96 9.10 -20.91 -16.20
C GLN A 96 8.66 -20.30 -17.54
N GLU A 97 7.84 -21.01 -18.32
CA GLU A 97 7.34 -20.54 -19.60
C GLU A 97 6.23 -19.50 -19.40
N LEU A 98 6.17 -18.51 -20.29
CA LEU A 98 5.16 -17.45 -20.23
C LEU A 98 3.82 -18.00 -20.72
N ILE A 99 2.83 -18.06 -19.83
CA ILE A 99 1.47 -18.55 -20.13
C ILE A 99 0.43 -17.43 -20.25
N GLY A 100 0.79 -16.21 -19.84
CA GLY A 100 -0.08 -15.04 -19.98
C GLY A 100 0.67 -13.75 -19.67
N SER A 101 0.28 -12.67 -20.34
CA SER A 101 0.85 -11.34 -20.11
C SER A 101 -0.21 -10.28 -20.33
N TYR A 102 -0.16 -9.23 -19.51
CA TYR A 102 -0.97 -8.04 -19.67
C TYR A 102 -0.08 -6.81 -19.49
N ARG A 103 -0.29 -5.77 -20.29
CA ARG A 103 0.49 -4.53 -20.22
C ARG A 103 -0.40 -3.31 -20.40
N SER A 104 -0.01 -2.21 -19.80
CA SER A 104 -0.68 -0.93 -19.97
C SER A 104 0.29 0.23 -19.70
N THR A 105 -0.07 1.43 -20.16
CA THR A 105 0.63 2.69 -19.87
C THR A 105 -0.19 3.62 -18.99
N GLU A 106 -1.42 3.22 -18.64
CA GLU A 106 -2.31 3.94 -17.72
C GLU A 106 -1.86 3.79 -16.25
N ASP A 107 -2.63 4.24 -15.29
CA ASP A 107 -2.36 3.97 -13.87
C ASP A 107 -2.91 2.61 -13.41
N ARG A 108 -3.77 1.98 -14.22
CA ARG A 108 -4.50 0.75 -13.87
C ARG A 108 -4.56 -0.28 -15.00
N LEU A 109 -4.63 -1.54 -14.62
CA LEU A 109 -4.78 -2.70 -15.52
C LEU A 109 -5.59 -3.80 -14.85
N THR A 110 -6.64 -4.25 -15.51
CA THR A 110 -7.40 -5.43 -15.10
C THR A 110 -6.83 -6.67 -15.78
N PHE A 111 -6.69 -7.75 -15.03
CA PHE A 111 -6.20 -9.03 -15.53
C PHE A 111 -6.93 -10.20 -14.86
N THR A 112 -6.88 -11.38 -15.49
CA THR A 112 -7.38 -12.62 -14.91
C THR A 112 -6.22 -13.60 -14.79
N VAL A 113 -6.05 -14.19 -13.61
CA VAL A 113 -4.96 -15.14 -13.36
C VAL A 113 -5.17 -16.42 -14.18
N PRO A 114 -4.27 -16.75 -15.14
CA PRO A 114 -4.42 -17.91 -15.99
C PRO A 114 -4.36 -19.23 -15.22
N ILE A 115 -5.02 -20.27 -15.77
CA ILE A 115 -4.86 -21.65 -15.30
C ILE A 115 -3.41 -22.08 -15.53
N GLY A 116 -2.82 -22.79 -14.55
CA GLY A 116 -1.43 -23.24 -14.63
C GLY A 116 -0.41 -22.23 -14.12
N THR A 117 -0.84 -21.06 -13.64
CA THR A 117 0.06 -20.09 -13.00
C THR A 117 0.69 -20.70 -11.75
N VAL A 118 2.02 -20.79 -11.76
CA VAL A 118 2.83 -21.13 -10.59
C VAL A 118 3.36 -19.86 -9.93
N PHE A 119 3.81 -18.89 -10.74
CA PHE A 119 4.26 -17.60 -10.25
C PHE A 119 4.02 -16.49 -11.27
N TYR A 120 4.15 -15.25 -10.81
CA TYR A 120 4.02 -14.10 -11.68
C TYR A 120 4.98 -12.97 -11.28
N GLU A 121 5.27 -12.15 -12.27
CA GLU A 121 6.17 -11.01 -12.15
C GLU A 121 5.44 -9.75 -12.61
N VAL A 122 5.71 -8.63 -11.96
CA VAL A 122 5.28 -7.30 -12.40
C VAL A 122 6.53 -6.51 -12.75
N HIS A 123 6.56 -5.94 -13.95
CA HIS A 123 7.67 -5.15 -14.45
C HIS A 123 7.25 -3.70 -14.64
N LEU A 124 8.10 -2.78 -14.17
CA LEU A 124 8.07 -1.38 -14.57
C LEU A 124 9.09 -1.20 -15.69
N ILE A 125 8.62 -0.93 -16.90
CA ILE A 125 9.43 -0.85 -18.13
C ILE A 125 9.59 0.62 -18.51
N ASN A 126 10.82 1.05 -18.76
CA ASN A 126 11.11 2.40 -19.21
C ASN A 126 10.54 2.66 -20.61
N LEU A 127 9.83 3.77 -20.82
CA LEU A 127 9.48 4.23 -22.16
C LEU A 127 10.33 5.42 -22.57
N LYS A 128 10.50 6.42 -21.70
CA LYS A 128 11.43 7.54 -21.88
C LYS A 128 11.49 8.44 -20.64
N HIS A 129 11.61 7.86 -19.44
CA HIS A 129 11.67 8.69 -18.24
C HIS A 129 13.05 9.37 -18.10
N HIS A 130 13.07 10.58 -17.56
CA HIS A 130 14.28 11.15 -16.95
C HIS A 130 14.26 10.89 -15.46
N TRP A 131 13.10 11.08 -14.83
CA TRP A 131 12.89 10.76 -13.43
C TRP A 131 11.46 10.27 -13.17
N LEU A 132 11.34 9.43 -12.15
CA LEU A 132 10.11 8.83 -11.68
C LEU A 132 10.06 9.00 -10.17
N HIS A 133 8.89 9.29 -9.64
CA HIS A 133 8.60 9.24 -8.22
C HIS A 133 7.51 8.19 -7.99
N PHE A 134 7.94 7.02 -7.57
CA PHE A 134 7.07 5.90 -7.25
C PHE A 134 6.53 6.06 -5.83
N GLU A 135 5.21 5.95 -5.67
CA GLU A 135 4.57 5.92 -4.36
C GLU A 135 4.20 4.49 -3.97
N THR A 136 3.37 3.82 -4.76
CA THR A 136 2.85 2.48 -4.43
C THR A 136 2.44 1.68 -5.66
N LEU A 137 2.54 0.35 -5.52
CA LEU A 137 1.91 -0.64 -6.39
C LEU A 137 0.78 -1.31 -5.60
N THR A 138 -0.38 -1.51 -6.21
CA THR A 138 -1.55 -2.11 -5.56
C THR A 138 -2.09 -3.25 -6.41
N ILE A 139 -2.35 -4.40 -5.79
CA ILE A 139 -3.10 -5.51 -6.41
C ILE A 139 -4.33 -5.76 -5.57
N SER A 140 -5.52 -5.71 -6.15
CA SER A 140 -6.73 -6.03 -5.43
C SER A 140 -7.77 -6.69 -6.32
N GLU A 141 -8.84 -7.17 -5.72
CA GLU A 141 -10.05 -7.47 -6.50
C GLU A 141 -10.61 -6.18 -7.12
N ILE A 142 -11.34 -6.33 -8.22
CA ILE A 142 -11.85 -5.21 -9.02
C ILE A 142 -12.72 -4.26 -8.17
N GLY A 143 -12.46 -2.96 -8.28
CA GLY A 143 -13.24 -1.91 -7.61
C GLY A 143 -12.84 -1.62 -6.16
N VAL A 144 -11.78 -2.26 -5.66
CA VAL A 144 -11.28 -1.99 -4.30
C VAL A 144 -10.37 -0.77 -4.25
N LEU A 145 -9.61 -0.46 -5.30
CA LEU A 145 -8.71 0.70 -5.33
C LEU A 145 -9.46 2.00 -5.02
N ASP A 146 -10.67 2.15 -5.58
CA ASP A 146 -11.53 3.32 -5.37
C ASP A 146 -12.04 3.43 -3.93
N ARG A 147 -11.78 2.43 -3.08
CA ARG A 147 -12.18 2.41 -1.68
C ARG A 147 -11.07 2.89 -0.74
N ILE A 148 -9.84 3.01 -1.23
CA ILE A 148 -8.74 3.56 -0.46
C ILE A 148 -8.89 5.09 -0.45
N ILE A 149 -9.15 5.65 0.72
CA ILE A 149 -9.32 7.10 0.92
C ILE A 149 -7.94 7.75 1.02
N SER A 150 -7.11 7.20 1.89
CA SER A 150 -5.76 7.70 2.15
C SER A 150 -4.90 6.58 2.69
N GLN A 151 -3.60 6.78 2.56
CA GLN A 151 -2.59 5.86 3.03
C GLN A 151 -1.38 6.67 3.46
N ASN A 152 -0.69 6.19 4.49
CA ASN A 152 0.58 6.74 4.93
C ASN A 152 1.55 5.59 5.17
N PHE A 153 2.78 5.82 4.77
CA PHE A 153 3.85 4.87 4.95
C PHE A 153 5.00 5.55 5.66
N SER A 154 5.68 4.78 6.49
CA SER A 154 6.91 5.17 7.16
C SER A 154 7.78 3.94 7.37
N THR A 155 8.97 4.16 7.89
CA THR A 155 9.95 3.12 8.24
C THR A 155 9.47 2.25 9.39
N HIS A 156 8.72 2.80 10.35
CA HIS A 156 8.28 2.11 11.58
C HIS A 156 6.77 1.84 11.64
N TYR A 157 6.00 2.55 10.83
CA TYR A 157 4.56 2.35 10.76
C TYR A 157 4.02 2.54 9.35
N SER A 158 2.79 2.09 9.14
CA SER A 158 1.99 2.39 7.96
C SER A 158 0.54 2.30 8.32
N TRP A 159 -0.30 3.06 7.64
CA TRP A 159 -1.73 2.86 7.75
C TRP A 159 -2.43 3.08 6.43
N VAL A 160 -3.57 2.41 6.28
CA VAL A 160 -4.41 2.47 5.08
C VAL A 160 -5.84 2.68 5.52
N TYR A 161 -6.46 3.75 5.05
CA TYR A 161 -7.82 4.15 5.39
C TYR A 161 -8.76 3.80 4.24
N VAL A 162 -9.78 3.00 4.55
CA VAL A 162 -10.69 2.41 3.58
C VAL A 162 -12.14 2.74 3.91
N ARG A 163 -12.93 3.06 2.88
CA ARG A 163 -14.39 3.24 2.98
C ARG A 163 -15.19 1.94 2.81
N PRO A 164 -16.33 1.79 3.50
CA PRO A 164 -17.22 0.65 3.32
C PRO A 164 -17.92 0.67 1.95
N ILE A 165 -18.41 -0.49 1.52
CA ILE A 165 -19.09 -0.67 0.21
C ILE A 165 -20.48 -0.04 0.21
N ARG A 166 -21.26 -0.25 1.28
CA ARG A 166 -22.69 0.09 1.34
C ARG A 166 -22.98 1.48 1.92
N GLY A 167 -21.99 2.38 1.88
CA GLY A 167 -22.04 3.65 2.60
C GLY A 167 -21.70 3.50 4.08
N SER A 168 -21.32 4.62 4.71
CA SER A 168 -20.81 4.67 6.08
C SER A 168 -21.82 5.34 7.00
N ASN A 169 -22.02 4.75 8.19
CA ASN A 169 -22.41 5.59 9.33
C ASN A 169 -21.13 6.33 9.75
N HIS A 170 -21.00 7.60 9.36
CA HIS A 170 -19.78 8.44 9.51
C HIS A 170 -19.23 8.56 10.94
N LYS A 171 -19.89 7.94 11.93
CA LYS A 171 -19.61 8.00 13.35
C LYS A 171 -18.78 6.84 13.90
N THR A 172 -18.48 5.79 13.13
CA THR A 172 -17.69 4.66 13.64
C THR A 172 -16.53 4.32 12.71
N ILE A 173 -15.32 4.20 13.27
CA ILE A 173 -14.13 3.74 12.57
C ILE A 173 -13.55 2.54 13.32
N ARG A 174 -13.23 1.47 12.58
CA ARG A 174 -12.52 0.31 13.09
C ARG A 174 -11.03 0.43 12.79
N LEU A 175 -10.22 0.42 13.83
CA LEU A 175 -8.75 0.39 13.78
C LEU A 175 -8.29 -1.06 13.91
N ILE A 176 -7.68 -1.59 12.85
CA ILE A 176 -7.16 -2.96 12.80
C ILE A 176 -5.64 -2.88 12.85
N ILE A 177 -5.04 -3.37 13.93
CA ILE A 177 -3.60 -3.22 14.16
C ILE A 177 -2.87 -4.52 13.87
N ASN A 178 -1.95 -4.47 12.91
CA ASN A 178 -1.20 -5.58 12.37
C ASN A 178 0.30 -5.41 12.66
N LYS A 179 1.02 -6.52 12.77
CA LYS A 179 2.47 -6.49 12.95
C LYS A 179 3.14 -6.17 11.61
N GLY A 180 3.93 -5.11 11.58
CA GLY A 180 4.68 -4.65 10.40
C GLY A 180 5.75 -3.64 10.82
N PRO A 181 6.22 -2.74 9.94
CA PRO A 181 5.90 -2.64 8.52
C PRO A 181 6.49 -3.80 7.71
N ARG A 182 5.87 -4.08 6.57
CA ARG A 182 6.27 -5.14 5.63
C ARG A 182 6.40 -4.57 4.22
N SER A 183 7.05 -5.30 3.31
CA SER A 183 7.10 -4.95 1.89
C SER A 183 5.74 -5.06 1.20
N ILE A 184 4.86 -5.94 1.73
CA ILE A 184 3.49 -6.15 1.28
C ILE A 184 2.55 -5.96 2.47
N LEU A 185 1.54 -5.10 2.31
CA LEU A 185 0.54 -4.80 3.32
C LEU A 185 -0.82 -5.39 2.90
N PRO A 186 -1.25 -6.52 3.51
CA PRO A 186 -2.52 -7.17 3.18
C PRO A 186 -3.72 -6.49 3.85
N VAL A 187 -4.50 -5.77 3.06
CA VAL A 187 -5.73 -5.09 3.47
C VAL A 187 -6.93 -5.96 3.13
N SER A 188 -7.49 -6.62 4.14
CA SER A 188 -8.64 -7.49 3.95
C SER A 188 -9.94 -6.83 4.38
N ILE A 189 -10.81 -6.59 3.40
CA ILE A 189 -12.02 -5.79 3.61
C ILE A 189 -13.25 -6.70 3.65
N HIS A 190 -14.00 -6.64 4.76
CA HIS A 190 -15.24 -7.40 4.88
C HIS A 190 -16.42 -6.62 4.28
N GLU A 191 -17.05 -7.21 3.27
CA GLU A 191 -18.20 -6.62 2.57
C GLU A 191 -19.43 -6.42 3.47
N SER A 192 -19.51 -7.15 4.59
CA SER A 192 -20.58 -7.03 5.60
C SER A 192 -20.37 -5.86 6.57
N ILE A 193 -19.21 -5.20 6.53
CA ILE A 193 -18.88 -4.10 7.44
C ILE A 193 -19.32 -2.77 6.80
N ASN A 194 -20.25 -2.08 7.46
CA ASN A 194 -20.83 -0.80 7.02
C ASN A 194 -20.17 0.43 7.69
N TYR A 195 -19.00 0.25 8.31
CA TYR A 195 -18.22 1.32 8.89
C TYR A 195 -16.83 1.39 8.28
N GLU A 196 -16.21 2.54 8.44
CA GLU A 196 -14.88 2.85 7.96
C GLU A 196 -13.80 2.02 8.68
N GLN A 197 -12.73 1.67 7.96
CA GLN A 197 -11.67 0.81 8.48
C GLN A 197 -10.30 1.45 8.24
N ILE A 198 -9.45 1.46 9.26
CA ILE A 198 -8.06 1.87 9.16
C ILE A 198 -7.20 0.67 9.56
N PHE A 199 -6.41 0.19 8.61
CA PHE A 199 -5.45 -0.89 8.83
C PHE A 199 -4.12 -0.26 9.19
N ILE A 200 -3.66 -0.48 10.42
CA ILE A 200 -2.38 0.00 10.94
C ILE A 200 -1.39 -1.16 10.91
N TYR A 201 -0.15 -0.89 10.52
CA TYR A 201 0.98 -1.80 10.57
C TYR A 201 2.09 -1.10 11.33
N THR A 202 2.57 -1.67 12.43
CA THR A 202 3.60 -1.04 13.25
C THR A 202 4.52 -2.08 13.88
N ASP A 203 5.76 -1.68 14.14
CA ASP A 203 6.74 -2.43 14.93
C ASP A 203 6.79 -1.94 16.40
N GLY A 204 5.96 -0.95 16.75
CA GLY A 204 5.95 -0.29 18.05
C GLY A 204 6.96 0.85 18.20
N GLN A 205 7.75 1.14 17.17
CA GLN A 205 8.62 2.32 17.14
C GLN A 205 7.86 3.53 16.57
N ASP A 206 8.30 4.74 16.91
CA ASP A 206 7.72 6.01 16.43
C ASP A 206 6.21 6.18 16.66
N GLU A 207 5.68 5.64 17.76
CA GLU A 207 4.25 5.71 18.09
C GLU A 207 3.69 7.14 18.09
N GLY A 208 4.49 8.14 18.50
CA GLY A 208 4.07 9.54 18.51
C GLY A 208 3.73 10.06 17.11
N LYS A 209 4.59 9.79 16.11
CA LYS A 209 4.37 10.19 14.71
C LYS A 209 3.21 9.43 14.08
N LEU A 210 3.06 8.15 14.43
CA LEU A 210 1.89 7.36 14.02
C LEU A 210 0.60 8.03 14.51
N ILE A 211 0.51 8.35 15.80
CA ILE A 211 -0.66 8.99 16.40
C ILE A 211 -0.94 10.35 15.75
N GLU A 212 0.09 11.17 15.56
CA GLU A 212 -0.03 12.48 14.90
C GLU A 212 -0.58 12.34 13.46
N SER A 213 -0.06 11.39 12.68
CA SER A 213 -0.52 11.17 11.31
C SER A 213 -1.99 10.70 11.22
N LEU A 214 -2.42 9.88 12.18
CA LEU A 214 -3.81 9.45 12.30
C LEU A 214 -4.72 10.60 12.74
N ASP A 215 -4.27 11.41 13.70
CA ASP A 215 -5.02 12.57 14.20
C ASP A 215 -5.25 13.60 13.09
N GLN A 216 -4.21 13.95 12.32
CA GLN A 216 -4.33 14.85 11.17
C GLN A 216 -5.35 14.35 10.14
N THR A 217 -5.37 13.03 9.89
CA THR A 217 -6.29 12.41 8.93
C THR A 217 -7.74 12.41 9.45
N LEU A 218 -7.92 12.26 10.76
CA LEU A 218 -9.24 12.16 11.40
C LEU A 218 -9.79 13.49 11.91
N LYS A 219 -9.00 14.57 11.85
CA LYS A 219 -9.30 15.89 12.42
C LYS A 219 -10.64 16.49 12.00
N PHE A 220 -11.09 16.17 10.79
CA PHE A 220 -12.33 16.70 10.21
C PHE A 220 -13.59 15.89 10.56
N LYS A 221 -13.46 14.79 11.32
CA LYS A 221 -14.60 13.93 11.67
C LYS A 221 -15.01 14.08 13.13
N GLN A 222 -16.13 14.77 13.33
CA GLN A 222 -16.78 14.95 14.63
C GLN A 222 -17.50 13.65 15.07
N ASP A 223 -17.59 13.42 16.39
CA ASP A 223 -18.32 12.30 17.01
C ASP A 223 -17.89 10.87 16.62
N LEU A 224 -16.60 10.61 16.30
CA LEU A 224 -16.20 9.22 16.01
C LEU A 224 -16.06 8.35 17.26
N GLN A 225 -16.73 7.20 17.22
CA GLN A 225 -16.45 6.02 18.02
C GLN A 225 -15.36 5.18 17.36
N LEU A 226 -14.33 4.81 18.13
CA LEU A 226 -13.21 4.01 17.67
C LEU A 226 -13.34 2.57 18.21
N ILE A 227 -13.31 1.59 17.31
CA ILE A 227 -13.31 0.17 17.66
C ILE A 227 -11.93 -0.40 17.33
N PHE A 228 -11.28 -1.00 18.31
CA PHE A 228 -9.95 -1.59 18.14
C PHE A 228 -10.04 -3.09 17.92
N GLU A 229 -9.31 -3.59 16.94
CA GLU A 229 -9.20 -5.01 16.64
C GLU A 229 -7.73 -5.40 16.42
N THR A 230 -7.33 -6.56 16.93
CA THR A 230 -6.04 -7.16 16.65
C THR A 230 -6.08 -7.81 15.27
N GLY A 231 -5.23 -7.34 14.36
CA GLY A 231 -5.04 -7.89 13.03
C GLY A 231 -3.92 -8.93 12.97
N LEU A 232 -3.41 -9.16 11.75
CA LEU A 232 -2.40 -10.17 11.43
C LEU A 232 -1.10 -9.96 12.22
N GLY A 233 -0.62 -11.02 12.87
CA GLY A 233 0.70 -11.06 13.53
C GLY A 233 0.74 -10.54 14.96
N TYR A 234 -0.40 -10.18 15.56
CA TYR A 234 -0.53 -9.94 17.00
C TYR A 234 -1.47 -10.98 17.64
N HIS A 235 -1.03 -11.61 18.73
CA HIS A 235 -1.90 -12.42 19.59
C HIS A 235 -2.59 -11.58 20.68
N TYR A 236 -2.00 -10.45 21.03
CA TYR A 236 -2.53 -9.43 21.93
C TYR A 236 -1.95 -8.07 21.55
N LEU A 237 -2.75 -7.01 21.71
CA LEU A 237 -2.26 -5.64 21.62
C LEU A 237 -1.74 -5.23 23.01
N PRO A 238 -0.56 -4.60 23.15
CA PRO A 238 -0.13 -4.04 24.43
C PRO A 238 -1.16 -3.04 24.95
N SER A 239 -1.65 -3.24 26.17
CA SER A 239 -2.71 -2.42 26.78
C SER A 239 -2.34 -0.94 26.85
N GLU A 240 -1.06 -0.62 27.06
CA GLU A 240 -0.54 0.74 27.13
C GLU A 240 -0.64 1.49 25.79
N PHE A 241 -0.32 0.82 24.68
CA PHE A 241 -0.43 1.39 23.34
C PHE A 241 -1.90 1.71 23.01
N ARG A 242 -2.82 0.80 23.35
CA ARG A 242 -4.26 1.02 23.17
C ARG A 242 -4.75 2.21 23.99
N LEU A 243 -4.38 2.29 25.27
CA LEU A 243 -4.81 3.37 26.16
C LEU A 243 -4.28 4.72 25.68
N LYS A 244 -3.01 4.82 25.29
CA LYS A 244 -2.40 6.04 24.76
C LYS A 244 -3.05 6.51 23.45
N LEU A 245 -3.38 5.57 22.56
CA LEU A 245 -4.05 5.88 21.29
C LEU A 245 -5.50 6.31 21.50
N GLU A 246 -6.22 5.66 22.43
CA GLU A 246 -7.56 6.07 22.85
C GLU A 246 -7.56 7.45 23.54
N GLU A 247 -6.65 7.69 24.48
CA GLU A 247 -6.55 8.95 25.23
C GLU A 247 -6.20 10.12 24.31
N THR A 248 -5.22 9.96 23.43
CA THR A 248 -4.77 11.05 22.55
C THR A 248 -5.83 11.40 21.50
N LEU A 249 -6.45 10.39 20.88
CA LEU A 249 -7.53 10.63 19.90
C LEU A 249 -8.84 11.13 20.53
N LYS A 250 -9.09 10.84 21.82
CA LYS A 250 -10.21 11.43 22.59
C LYS A 250 -9.90 12.86 23.04
N GLN A 251 -8.70 13.13 23.56
CA GLN A 251 -8.30 14.46 24.04
C GLN A 251 -8.27 15.49 22.90
N ASN A 252 -7.78 15.13 21.71
CA ASN A 252 -7.74 16.04 20.56
C ASN A 252 -9.14 16.37 20.00
N LYS A 253 -10.13 15.50 20.18
CA LYS A 253 -11.55 15.83 19.86
C LYS A 253 -12.20 16.74 20.88
N ILE A 254 -11.80 16.67 22.15
CA ILE A 254 -12.28 17.58 23.20
C ILE A 254 -11.67 18.99 22.98
N LEU A 255 -10.40 19.07 22.56
CA LEU A 255 -9.72 20.34 22.25
C LEU A 255 -10.16 20.95 20.91
N GLY A 256 -10.52 20.13 19.91
CA GLY A 256 -11.09 20.61 18.64
C GLY A 256 -12.53 21.12 18.72
N GLY A 257 -13.22 20.91 19.85
CA GLY A 257 -14.57 21.40 20.10
C GLY A 257 -14.65 22.78 20.74
N ASN A 258 -13.51 23.41 21.11
CA ASN A 258 -13.52 24.58 22.00
C ASN A 258 -12.71 25.79 21.53
N ASN A 259 -12.52 25.99 20.22
CA ASN A 259 -11.93 27.22 19.68
C ASN A 259 -12.82 27.85 18.60
N ASN A 260 -14.06 28.19 18.94
CA ASN A 260 -14.87 29.13 18.15
C ASN A 260 -15.85 29.98 18.98
N ASP A 261 -15.54 30.24 20.25
CA ASP A 261 -16.25 31.28 21.03
C ASP A 261 -15.24 32.05 21.88
N LYS A 262 -14.69 33.12 21.29
CA LYS A 262 -14.32 34.40 21.94
C LYS A 262 -13.38 35.19 21.03
N LEU A 263 -13.95 35.88 20.06
CA LEU A 263 -13.45 37.16 19.58
C LEU A 263 -14.68 38.05 19.30
N ASP A 264 -15.34 38.45 20.38
CA ASP A 264 -16.11 39.68 20.43
C ASP A 264 -15.45 40.55 21.51
N HIS A 265 -14.66 41.51 21.08
CA HIS A 265 -14.54 42.87 21.63
C HIS A 265 -13.70 43.74 20.68
#